data_AF-A0A3M1RDY8-F1
#
_entry.id   AF-A0A3M1RDY8-F1
#
_cell.length_a   1.000
_cell.length_b   1.000
_cell.length_c   1.000
_cell.angle_alpha   90.00
_cell.angle_beta   90.00
_cell.angle_gamma   90.00
#
_symmetry.space_group_name_H-M   'P 1'
#
loop_
_entity.id
_entity.type
_entity.pdbx_description
1 polymer ?
#
loop_
_entity_poly.entity_id
_entity_poly.type
_entity_poly.pdbx_seq_one_letter_code
_entity_poly.pdbx_strand_id
1 'polypeptide(L)'
;MTLDWSCDNDFALVVDGLETVEWRPQGRLPGVIVANARRCLLPERRGKADEANPAGEALWRLPAEPPADRKAAPGDVLVDSRGTRWSVLEVSRTQTGCLRLLARDVAAVFGLTDRVDVERAVFVKDGAGAEQPVWRLWAPGVRARFVDFRRDVRETPFAAGKYTVQLDWRPAPEDGSLFRLRDRGGGVFRVIAFDGQSAFGTPATAVVVPEM
;
A
#
# COMPACT_ATOMS: atom_id res chain seq x y z
N MET A 1 -22.62 33.83 35.89
CA MET A 1 -21.50 33.56 34.95
C MET A 1 -22.16 33.29 33.61
N THR A 2 -22.00 34.20 32.66
CA THR A 2 -22.69 34.16 31.36
C THR A 2 -21.65 33.71 30.35
N LEU A 3 -21.88 32.55 29.73
CA LEU A 3 -21.05 32.04 28.64
C LEU A 3 -21.51 32.71 27.35
N ASP A 4 -20.65 33.54 26.77
CA ASP A 4 -20.87 34.22 25.49
C ASP A 4 -20.41 33.25 24.38
N TRP A 5 -21.35 32.70 23.63
CA TRP A 5 -21.09 31.79 22.51
C TRP A 5 -21.15 32.57 21.20
N SER A 6 -20.06 32.53 20.42
CA SER A 6 -19.93 33.22 19.14
C SER A 6 -19.61 32.22 18.03
N CYS A 7 -20.59 31.99 17.15
CA CYS A 7 -20.48 31.04 16.03
C CYS A 7 -19.28 31.33 15.10
N ASP A 8 -18.86 32.59 14.99
CA ASP A 8 -17.82 33.01 14.04
C ASP A 8 -16.39 32.59 14.44
N ASN A 9 -16.14 32.37 15.74
CA ASN A 9 -14.80 32.03 16.26
C ASN A 9 -14.76 30.68 16.96
N ASP A 10 -15.85 30.24 17.59
CA ASP A 10 -15.87 29.00 18.37
C ASP A 10 -15.75 27.76 17.47
N PHE A 11 -16.19 27.84 16.21
CA PHE A 11 -16.07 26.74 15.23
C PHE A 11 -14.83 26.83 14.34
N ALA A 12 -14.12 27.96 14.31
CA ALA A 12 -12.90 28.11 13.51
C ALA A 12 -11.76 27.19 13.98
N LEU A 13 -11.80 26.78 15.25
CA LEU A 13 -10.85 25.82 15.84
C LEU A 13 -11.32 24.36 15.75
N VAL A 14 -12.59 24.12 15.37
CA VAL A 14 -13.10 22.78 15.12
C VAL A 14 -12.67 22.38 13.72
N VAL A 15 -11.42 21.92 13.60
CA VAL A 15 -10.96 21.25 12.40
C VAL A 15 -11.81 20.01 12.23
N ASP A 16 -12.64 19.99 11.19
CA ASP A 16 -13.56 18.91 10.83
C ASP A 16 -12.85 17.54 10.59
N GLY A 17 -11.52 17.56 10.56
CA GLY A 17 -10.66 16.40 10.35
C GLY A 17 -10.78 15.86 8.93
N LEU A 18 -11.22 16.71 8.00
CA LEU A 18 -11.32 16.37 6.60
C LEU A 18 -9.94 16.43 5.94
N GLU A 19 -9.66 15.45 5.11
CA GLU A 19 -8.43 15.36 4.34
C GLU A 19 -8.71 14.98 2.88
N THR A 20 -7.78 15.36 2.01
CA THR A 20 -7.79 14.89 0.63
C THR A 20 -7.07 13.56 0.56
N VAL A 21 -7.71 12.58 -0.08
CA VAL A 21 -7.13 11.26 -0.34
C VAL A 21 -7.15 10.96 -1.82
N GLU A 22 -6.20 10.16 -2.29
CA GLU A 22 -6.25 9.55 -3.60
C GLU A 22 -6.80 8.13 -3.46
N TRP A 23 -7.96 7.86 -4.04
CA TRP A 23 -8.49 6.51 -4.17
C TRP A 23 -7.93 5.84 -5.43
N ARG A 24 -7.29 4.69 -5.25
CA ARG A 24 -6.69 3.88 -6.31
C ARG A 24 -7.44 2.55 -6.42
N PRO A 25 -8.22 2.34 -7.48
CA PRO A 25 -8.82 1.04 -7.74
C PRO A 25 -7.73 -0.03 -7.86
N GLN A 26 -8.05 -1.26 -7.43
CA GLN A 26 -7.10 -2.35 -7.55
C GLN A 26 -6.60 -2.51 -9.00
N GLY A 27 -5.28 -2.54 -9.16
CA GLY A 27 -4.59 -2.76 -10.43
C GLY A 27 -4.67 -1.61 -11.44
N ARG A 28 -5.16 -0.42 -11.05
CA ARG A 28 -5.27 0.74 -11.95
C ARG A 28 -4.50 1.95 -11.45
N LEU A 29 -3.91 2.64 -12.41
CA LEU A 29 -3.38 4.00 -12.28
C LEU A 29 -3.89 4.82 -13.48
N PRO A 30 -4.09 6.14 -13.33
CA PRO A 30 -3.94 6.92 -12.10
C PRO A 30 -5.10 6.70 -11.10
N GLY A 31 -4.90 7.10 -9.84
CA GLY A 31 -6.00 7.18 -8.87
C GLY A 31 -6.89 8.40 -9.07
N VAL A 32 -7.98 8.47 -8.31
CA VAL A 32 -8.92 9.58 -8.27
C VAL A 32 -8.72 10.36 -6.98
N ILE A 33 -8.58 11.68 -7.08
CA ILE A 33 -8.58 12.56 -5.92
C ILE A 33 -9.99 12.71 -5.35
N VAL A 34 -10.14 12.36 -4.08
CA VAL A 34 -11.37 12.52 -3.29
C VAL A 34 -11.10 13.55 -2.20
N ALA A 35 -11.71 14.73 -2.36
CA ALA A 35 -11.69 15.77 -1.34
C ALA A 35 -12.64 15.42 -0.18
N ASN A 36 -12.43 16.07 0.96
CA ASN A 36 -13.34 16.04 2.11
C ASN A 36 -13.57 14.63 2.68
N ALA A 37 -12.56 13.75 2.60
CA ALA A 37 -12.61 12.44 3.24
C ALA A 37 -12.33 12.58 4.74
N ARG A 38 -13.06 11.86 5.58
CA ARG A 38 -12.85 11.88 7.04
C ARG A 38 -12.27 10.56 7.51
N ARG A 39 -11.15 10.60 8.20
CA ARG A 39 -10.58 9.44 8.89
C ARG A 39 -11.01 9.42 10.36
N CYS A 40 -11.59 8.31 10.79
CA CYS A 40 -11.89 8.00 12.18
C CYS A 40 -11.03 6.81 12.61
N LEU A 41 -10.04 7.04 13.48
CA LEU A 41 -9.28 5.95 14.09
C LEU A 41 -10.22 5.10 14.92
N LEU A 42 -10.13 3.78 14.76
CA LEU A 42 -10.88 2.88 15.63
C LEU A 42 -10.23 2.89 17.01
N PRO A 43 -11.02 2.97 18.10
CA PRO A 43 -10.45 2.83 19.43
C PRO A 43 -9.75 1.48 19.51
N GLU A 44 -8.56 1.45 20.12
CA GLU A 44 -7.87 0.21 20.41
C GLU A 44 -8.83 -0.70 21.18
N ARG A 45 -9.34 -1.75 20.54
CA ARG A 45 -10.06 -2.79 21.26
C ARG A 45 -9.06 -3.40 22.22
N ARG A 46 -9.30 -3.26 23.53
CA ARG A 46 -8.70 -4.13 24.56
C ARG A 46 -9.29 -5.53 24.40
N GLY A 47 -8.92 -6.21 23.31
CA GLY A 47 -9.29 -7.59 23.00
C GLY A 47 -8.15 -8.54 23.37
N LYS A 48 -8.50 -9.81 23.63
CA LYS A 48 -7.54 -10.90 23.89
C LYS A 48 -6.52 -10.99 22.74
N ALA A 49 -5.28 -11.34 23.07
CA ALA A 49 -4.10 -11.35 22.21
C ALA A 49 -4.19 -12.16 20.89
N ASP A 50 -5.30 -12.87 20.62
CA ASP A 50 -5.53 -13.68 19.41
C ASP A 50 -6.34 -12.97 18.31
N GLU A 51 -6.97 -11.82 18.59
CA GLU A 51 -7.62 -11.03 17.55
C GLU A 51 -6.61 -10.05 16.94
N ALA A 52 -6.52 -10.01 15.60
CA ALA A 52 -5.63 -9.14 14.84
C ALA A 52 -5.62 -7.72 15.43
N ASN A 53 -4.44 -7.26 15.83
CA ASN A 53 -4.26 -5.98 16.48
C ASN A 53 -4.91 -4.86 15.62
N PRO A 54 -5.93 -4.12 16.12
CA PRO A 54 -6.56 -3.04 15.37
C PRO A 54 -5.63 -1.84 15.16
N ALA A 55 -4.43 -1.84 15.76
CA ALA A 55 -3.39 -0.85 15.50
C ALA A 55 -3.07 -0.81 14.00
N GLY A 56 -3.45 0.27 13.33
CA GLY A 56 -3.27 0.44 11.88
C GLY A 56 -4.56 0.31 11.07
N GLU A 57 -5.73 0.11 11.71
CA GLU A 57 -7.02 0.22 11.04
C GLU A 57 -7.67 1.59 11.26
N ALA A 58 -8.38 2.05 10.23
CA ALA A 58 -9.17 3.26 10.32
C ALA A 58 -10.46 3.13 9.52
N LEU A 59 -11.50 3.78 10.03
CA LEU A 59 -12.74 3.96 9.31
C LEU A 59 -12.67 5.27 8.52
N TRP A 60 -12.79 5.16 7.22
CA TRP A 60 -12.86 6.29 6.30
C TRP A 60 -14.31 6.55 5.89
N ARG A 61 -14.67 7.83 5.83
CA ARG A 61 -15.95 8.30 5.27
C ARG A 61 -15.66 9.21 4.11
N LEU A 62 -16.17 8.88 2.93
CA LEU A 62 -16.01 9.66 1.71
C LEU A 62 -17.38 10.29 1.35
N PRO A 63 -17.41 11.58 0.98
CA PRO A 63 -18.65 12.33 0.79
C PRO A 63 -19.40 11.94 -0.50
N ALA A 64 -18.69 11.41 -1.49
CA ALA A 64 -19.27 10.90 -2.73
C ALA A 64 -18.54 9.62 -3.15
N GLU A 65 -19.18 8.82 -4.00
CA GLU A 65 -18.43 7.81 -4.72
C GLU A 65 -17.39 8.50 -5.62
N PRO A 66 -16.19 7.91 -5.75
CA PRO A 66 -15.31 8.26 -6.86
C PRO A 66 -16.05 8.09 -8.20
N PRO A 67 -15.59 8.74 -9.29
CA PRO A 67 -16.32 8.86 -10.54
C PRO A 67 -16.90 7.54 -11.06
N ALA A 68 -18.05 7.67 -11.73
CA ALA A 68 -19.07 6.64 -11.93
C ALA A 68 -18.67 5.39 -12.73
N ASP A 69 -17.42 5.26 -13.18
CA ASP A 69 -16.99 4.12 -13.99
C ASP A 69 -16.71 2.87 -13.16
N ARG A 70 -16.58 2.98 -11.82
CA ARG A 70 -16.39 1.82 -10.94
C ARG A 70 -16.87 2.06 -9.51
N LYS A 71 -17.51 1.05 -8.92
CA LYS A 71 -17.85 1.00 -7.49
C LYS A 71 -16.63 0.67 -6.65
N ALA A 72 -16.51 1.32 -5.49
CA ALA A 72 -15.49 0.97 -4.49
C ALA A 72 -15.62 -0.50 -4.07
N ALA A 73 -14.49 -1.18 -3.92
CA ALA A 73 -14.44 -2.59 -3.56
C ALA A 73 -13.31 -2.87 -2.55
N PRO A 74 -13.42 -3.95 -1.76
CA PRO A 74 -12.27 -4.48 -1.02
C PRO A 74 -11.07 -4.70 -1.95
N GLY A 75 -9.87 -4.38 -1.47
CA GLY A 75 -8.64 -4.41 -2.24
C GLY A 75 -8.26 -3.10 -2.93
N ASP A 76 -9.16 -2.12 -3.01
CA ASP A 76 -8.80 -0.76 -3.38
C ASP A 76 -7.84 -0.15 -2.33
N VAL A 77 -7.15 0.92 -2.72
CA VAL A 77 -6.18 1.61 -1.84
C VAL A 77 -6.56 3.08 -1.71
N LEU A 78 -6.62 3.59 -0.48
CA LEU A 78 -6.61 5.03 -0.22
C LEU A 78 -5.17 5.47 0.05
N VAL A 79 -4.74 6.56 -0.55
CA VAL A 79 -3.46 7.21 -0.23
C VAL A 79 -3.77 8.55 0.41
N ASP A 80 -3.36 8.71 1.66
CA ASP A 80 -3.59 9.95 2.39
C ASP A 80 -2.60 11.06 2.02
N SER A 81 -2.82 12.26 2.57
CA SER A 81 -1.95 13.43 2.35
C SER A 81 -0.49 13.23 2.76
N ARG A 82 -0.20 12.23 3.60
CA ARG A 82 1.17 11.86 4.03
C ARG A 82 1.78 10.77 3.14
N GLY A 83 1.07 10.32 2.11
CA GLY A 83 1.47 9.21 1.26
C GLY A 83 1.26 7.84 1.90
N THR A 84 0.56 7.77 3.03
CA THR A 84 0.26 6.50 3.70
C THR A 84 -0.77 5.73 2.88
N ARG A 85 -0.51 4.45 2.62
CA ARG A 85 -1.40 3.59 1.87
C ARG A 85 -2.30 2.81 2.83
N TRP A 86 -3.60 2.88 2.61
CA TRP A 86 -4.63 2.20 3.38
C TRP A 86 -5.36 1.23 2.46
N SER A 87 -5.17 -0.08 2.66
CA SER A 87 -5.89 -1.11 1.90
C SER A 87 -7.33 -1.22 2.41
N VAL A 88 -8.30 -1.06 1.52
CA VAL A 88 -9.72 -1.19 1.82
C VAL A 88 -10.04 -2.67 2.09
N LEU A 89 -10.57 -2.94 3.28
CA LEU A 89 -10.99 -4.26 3.75
C LEU A 89 -12.49 -4.49 3.54
N GLU A 90 -13.29 -3.46 3.84
CA GLU A 90 -14.74 -3.51 3.78
C GLU A 90 -15.28 -2.22 3.16
N VAL A 91 -16.33 -2.35 2.36
CA VAL A 91 -17.04 -1.23 1.73
C VAL A 91 -18.49 -1.29 2.15
N SER A 92 -19.00 -0.22 2.74
CA SER A 92 -20.41 -0.08 3.12
C SER A 92 -20.91 1.33 2.77
N ARG A 93 -22.23 1.52 2.77
CA ARG A 93 -22.85 2.85 2.61
C ARG A 93 -23.63 3.21 3.87
N THR A 94 -23.58 4.49 4.19
CA THR A 94 -24.43 5.07 5.23
C THR A 94 -25.82 5.39 4.67
N GLN A 95 -26.80 5.63 5.55
CA GLN A 95 -28.15 6.04 5.16
C GLN A 95 -28.17 7.37 4.39
N THR A 96 -27.19 8.24 4.62
CA THR A 96 -27.03 9.53 3.91
C THR A 96 -26.35 9.39 2.56
N GLY A 97 -26.02 8.17 2.13
CA GLY A 97 -25.34 7.90 0.86
C GLY A 97 -23.82 8.01 0.91
N CYS A 98 -23.23 8.46 2.03
CA CYS A 98 -21.77 8.54 2.18
C CYS A 98 -21.16 7.13 2.16
N LEU A 99 -20.02 7.01 1.49
CA LEU A 99 -19.26 5.77 1.41
C LEU A 99 -18.44 5.58 2.69
N ARG A 100 -18.56 4.40 3.32
CA ARG A 100 -17.86 4.03 4.55
C ARG A 100 -16.91 2.88 4.24
N LEU A 101 -15.62 3.12 4.43
CA LEU A 101 -14.56 2.17 4.13
C LEU A 101 -13.83 1.80 5.41
N LEU A 102 -13.77 0.51 5.74
CA LEU A 102 -12.79 0.02 6.72
C LEU A 102 -11.49 -0.22 5.97
N ALA A 103 -10.40 0.42 6.38
CA ALA A 103 -9.12 0.28 5.70
C ALA A 103 -7.97 0.09 6.70
N ARG A 104 -6.87 -0.50 6.22
CA ARG A 104 -5.71 -0.85 7.03
C ARG A 104 -4.41 -0.33 6.43
N ASP A 105 -3.58 0.33 7.23
CA ASP A 105 -2.18 0.60 6.90
C ASP A 105 -1.38 -0.70 7.05
N VAL A 106 -1.25 -1.43 5.93
CA VAL A 106 -0.55 -2.72 5.88
C VAL A 106 0.90 -2.58 6.33
N ALA A 107 1.56 -1.47 6.02
CA ALA A 107 2.95 -1.30 6.43
C ALA A 107 3.11 -1.14 7.93
N ALA A 108 2.20 -0.41 8.58
CA ALA A 108 2.21 -0.26 10.03
C ALA A 108 1.94 -1.62 10.72
N VAL A 109 0.92 -2.35 10.27
CA VAL A 109 0.52 -3.64 10.87
C VAL A 109 1.61 -4.71 10.73
N PHE A 110 2.28 -4.79 9.58
CA PHE A 110 3.26 -5.84 9.29
C PHE A 110 4.72 -5.41 9.48
N GLY A 111 4.96 -4.17 9.93
CA GLY A 111 6.29 -3.62 10.16
C GLY A 111 7.12 -3.50 8.87
N LEU A 112 6.51 -3.02 7.79
CA LEU A 112 7.17 -2.83 6.49
C LEU A 112 7.98 -1.53 6.50
N THR A 113 9.14 -1.57 7.14
CA THR A 113 10.00 -0.40 7.40
C THR A 113 10.96 -0.07 6.25
N ASP A 114 11.31 -1.06 5.43
CA ASP A 114 12.22 -0.87 4.30
C ASP A 114 11.50 -0.23 3.11
N ARG A 115 12.27 0.23 2.13
CA ARG A 115 11.74 0.69 0.86
C ARG A 115 12.52 0.10 -0.32
N VAL A 116 11.78 -0.38 -1.30
CA VAL A 116 12.31 -0.90 -2.56
C VAL A 116 11.61 -0.24 -3.74
N ASP A 117 12.33 -0.05 -4.83
CA ASP A 117 11.74 0.27 -6.12
C ASP A 117 11.40 -1.04 -6.84
N VAL A 118 10.18 -1.14 -7.34
CA VAL A 118 9.76 -2.24 -8.20
C VAL A 118 10.01 -1.82 -9.64
N GLU A 119 10.81 -2.61 -10.35
CA GLU A 119 11.04 -2.45 -11.78
C GLU A 119 10.39 -3.60 -12.55
N ARG A 120 9.91 -3.28 -13.75
CA ARG A 120 9.30 -4.24 -14.68
C ARG A 120 10.13 -4.33 -15.95
N ALA A 121 10.38 -5.55 -16.43
CA ALA A 121 11.04 -5.80 -17.70
C ALA A 121 10.13 -5.41 -18.88
N VAL A 122 10.67 -4.64 -19.80
CA VAL A 122 10.10 -4.37 -21.13
C VAL A 122 11.07 -4.94 -22.15
N PHE A 123 10.66 -5.97 -22.89
CA PHE A 123 11.52 -6.61 -23.87
C PHE A 123 11.60 -5.79 -25.15
N VAL A 124 12.82 -5.53 -25.60
CA VAL A 124 13.12 -4.85 -26.86
C VAL A 124 14.05 -5.73 -27.68
N LYS A 125 13.91 -5.69 -29.01
CA LYS A 125 14.84 -6.39 -29.91
C LYS A 125 16.09 -5.55 -30.12
N ASP A 126 17.25 -6.17 -30.01
CA ASP A 126 18.52 -5.54 -30.37
C ASP A 126 18.74 -5.49 -31.89
N GLY A 127 19.87 -4.94 -32.33
CA GLY A 127 20.22 -4.84 -33.75
C GLY A 127 20.40 -6.19 -34.46
N ALA A 128 20.54 -7.29 -33.70
CA ALA A 128 20.60 -8.65 -34.21
C ALA A 128 19.25 -9.40 -34.12
N GLY A 129 18.21 -8.75 -33.59
CA GLY A 129 16.87 -9.30 -33.43
C GLY A 129 16.65 -10.12 -32.15
N ALA A 130 17.63 -10.21 -31.25
CA ALA A 130 17.49 -10.90 -29.97
C ALA A 130 16.71 -10.02 -28.98
N GLU A 131 15.81 -10.62 -28.20
CA GLU A 131 15.06 -9.91 -27.17
C GLU A 131 15.89 -9.71 -25.91
N GLN A 132 16.01 -8.45 -25.47
CA GLN A 132 16.71 -8.06 -24.26
C GLN A 132 15.76 -7.32 -23.32
N PRO A 133 15.80 -7.59 -22.01
CA PRO A 133 14.98 -6.88 -21.04
C PRO A 133 15.53 -5.48 -20.77
N VAL A 134 14.70 -4.46 -20.99
CA VAL A 134 14.93 -3.10 -20.49
C VAL A 134 14.07 -2.89 -19.26
N TRP A 135 14.72 -2.73 -18.11
CA TRP A 135 14.04 -2.54 -16.83
C TRP A 135 13.54 -1.11 -16.69
N ARG A 136 12.24 -0.97 -16.44
CA ARG A 136 11.57 0.32 -16.22
C ARG A 136 11.03 0.39 -14.81
N LEU A 137 11.23 1.53 -14.15
CA LEU A 137 10.62 1.81 -12.86
C LEU A 137 9.10 1.71 -12.99
N TRP A 138 8.50 0.83 -12.19
CA TRP A 138 7.07 0.54 -12.22
C TRP A 138 6.36 1.06 -10.98
N ALA A 139 6.92 0.82 -9.80
CA ALA A 139 6.42 1.36 -8.54
C ALA A 139 7.59 1.81 -7.65
N PRO A 140 7.82 3.13 -7.48
CA PRO A 140 8.89 3.63 -6.63
C PRO A 140 8.55 3.52 -5.14
N GLY A 141 9.58 3.30 -4.32
CA GLY A 141 9.53 3.45 -2.86
C GLY A 141 8.48 2.59 -2.16
N VAL A 142 8.18 1.41 -2.70
CA VAL A 142 7.27 0.42 -2.11
C VAL A 142 7.79 0.03 -0.74
N ARG A 143 6.93 0.13 0.28
CA ARG A 143 7.26 -0.30 1.64
C ARG A 143 7.41 -1.82 1.67
N ALA A 144 8.49 -2.30 2.25
CA ALA A 144 8.86 -3.69 2.22
C ALA A 144 9.39 -4.18 3.57
N ARG A 145 9.45 -5.50 3.73
CA ARG A 145 10.18 -6.17 4.80
C ARG A 145 10.77 -7.47 4.28
N PHE A 146 12.04 -7.68 4.53
CA PHE A 146 12.70 -8.96 4.26
C PHE A 146 12.51 -9.88 5.47
N VAL A 147 11.86 -11.03 5.28
CA VAL A 147 11.44 -11.92 6.39
C VAL A 147 12.55 -12.92 6.77
N ASP A 148 13.25 -13.47 5.78
CA ASP A 148 14.29 -14.52 5.98
C ASP A 148 15.70 -14.03 5.63
N PHE A 149 15.94 -12.72 5.67
CA PHE A 149 17.21 -12.12 5.31
C PHE A 149 18.13 -12.00 6.53
N ARG A 150 18.99 -13.00 6.74
CA ARG A 150 20.17 -12.81 7.61
C ARG A 150 21.21 -11.99 6.86
N ARG A 151 21.24 -10.69 7.12
CA ARG A 151 22.33 -9.80 6.72
C ARG A 151 23.50 -10.03 7.66
N ASP A 152 24.35 -11.02 7.42
CA ASP A 152 25.63 -11.06 8.12
C ASP A 152 26.51 -9.92 7.60
N VAL A 153 26.67 -8.88 8.42
CA VAL A 153 27.31 -7.59 8.09
C VAL A 153 28.84 -7.74 7.86
N ARG A 154 29.40 -8.94 7.99
CA ARG A 154 30.85 -9.15 8.01
C ARG A 154 31.41 -10.09 6.93
N GLU A 155 30.58 -10.73 6.12
CA GLU A 155 31.08 -11.63 5.07
C GLU A 155 30.45 -11.31 3.71
N THR A 156 31.28 -11.45 2.69
CA THR A 156 31.15 -11.35 1.22
C THR A 156 29.73 -11.49 0.58
N PRO A 157 29.55 -10.96 -0.65
CA PRO A 157 28.27 -10.50 -1.18
C PRO A 157 27.29 -11.65 -1.41
N PHE A 158 26.03 -11.43 -1.01
CA PHE A 158 24.83 -12.15 -1.43
C PHE A 158 25.06 -13.65 -1.73
N ALA A 159 25.11 -14.48 -0.69
CA ALA A 159 24.98 -15.92 -0.88
C ALA A 159 23.73 -16.20 -1.74
N ALA A 160 23.82 -17.16 -2.67
CA ALA A 160 22.81 -17.50 -3.69
C ALA A 160 21.51 -18.12 -3.11
N GLY A 161 20.96 -17.52 -2.05
CA GLY A 161 19.75 -17.92 -1.37
C GLY A 161 18.51 -17.27 -1.97
N LYS A 162 17.37 -17.94 -1.78
CA LYS A 162 16.05 -17.35 -2.00
C LYS A 162 15.66 -16.58 -0.75
N TYR A 163 15.04 -15.42 -0.94
CA TYR A 163 14.57 -14.56 0.14
C TYR A 163 13.07 -14.31 0.01
N THR A 164 12.41 -14.27 1.16
CA THR A 164 11.00 -13.88 1.26
C THR A 164 10.92 -12.39 1.55
N VAL A 165 10.20 -11.64 0.69
CA VAL A 165 9.97 -10.20 0.84
C VAL A 165 8.48 -9.93 0.91
N GLN A 166 8.05 -9.26 1.98
CA GLN A 166 6.69 -8.76 2.12
C GLN A 166 6.61 -7.33 1.58
N LEU A 167 5.57 -7.02 0.80
CA LEU A 167 5.43 -5.76 0.06
C LEU A 167 4.06 -5.11 0.31
N ASP A 168 4.04 -3.79 0.53
CA ASP A 168 2.85 -2.92 0.50
C ASP A 168 2.44 -2.55 -0.95
N TRP A 169 2.64 -3.50 -1.85
CA TRP A 169 2.34 -3.37 -3.26
C TRP A 169 1.99 -4.74 -3.81
N ARG A 170 0.99 -4.78 -4.68
CA ARG A 170 0.54 -6.01 -5.32
C ARG A 170 0.49 -5.79 -6.82
N PRO A 171 1.23 -6.59 -7.61
CA PRO A 171 1.04 -6.58 -9.06
C PRO A 171 -0.34 -7.13 -9.41
N ALA A 172 -0.84 -6.79 -10.60
CA ALA A 172 -1.85 -7.62 -11.23
C ALA A 172 -1.31 -9.06 -11.35
N PRO A 173 -2.17 -10.10 -11.42
CA PRO A 173 -1.71 -11.46 -11.67
C PRO A 173 -0.93 -11.51 -12.99
N GLU A 174 0.39 -11.51 -12.86
CA GLU A 174 1.39 -11.51 -13.93
C GLU A 174 2.51 -12.47 -13.53
N ASP A 175 3.30 -12.89 -14.51
CA ASP A 175 4.50 -13.67 -14.25
C ASP A 175 5.49 -12.85 -13.39
N GLY A 176 5.84 -13.38 -12.21
CA GLY A 176 6.78 -12.76 -11.30
C GLY A 176 8.15 -12.51 -11.94
N SER A 177 8.54 -13.30 -12.95
CA SER A 177 9.79 -13.17 -13.68
C SER A 177 9.95 -11.81 -14.40
N LEU A 178 8.84 -11.10 -14.64
CA LEU A 178 8.82 -9.78 -15.25
C LEU A 178 9.24 -8.67 -14.28
N PHE A 179 9.42 -8.98 -12.99
CA PHE A 179 9.70 -7.98 -11.96
C PHE A 179 11.04 -8.21 -11.27
N ARG A 180 11.65 -7.10 -10.86
CA ARG A 180 12.76 -7.10 -9.90
C ARG A 180 12.59 -5.98 -8.90
N LEU A 181 13.20 -6.14 -7.75
CA LEU A 181 13.25 -5.16 -6.67
C LEU A 181 14.64 -4.53 -6.63
N ARG A 182 14.71 -3.21 -6.51
CA ARG A 182 15.95 -2.50 -6.19
C ARG A 182 15.83 -1.88 -4.82
N ASP A 183 16.76 -2.20 -3.92
CA ASP A 183 16.81 -1.56 -2.61
C ASP A 183 17.52 -0.19 -2.68
N ARG A 184 17.47 0.57 -1.59
CA ARG A 184 18.15 1.87 -1.49
C ARG A 184 19.68 1.77 -1.45
N GLY A 185 20.22 0.60 -1.13
CA GLY A 185 21.65 0.33 -1.16
C GLY A 185 22.18 -0.04 -2.55
N GLY A 186 21.31 -0.11 -3.56
CA GLY A 186 21.65 -0.52 -4.92
C GLY A 186 21.59 -2.04 -5.16
N GLY A 187 21.25 -2.83 -4.15
CA GLY A 187 21.02 -4.27 -4.29
C GLY A 187 19.83 -4.54 -5.20
N VAL A 188 20.00 -5.48 -6.12
CA VAL A 188 18.98 -5.87 -7.09
C VAL A 188 18.57 -7.31 -6.84
N PHE A 189 17.26 -7.54 -6.79
CA PHE A 189 16.68 -8.85 -6.51
C PHE A 189 15.64 -9.19 -7.58
N ARG A 190 15.89 -10.25 -8.34
CA ARG A 190 14.91 -10.78 -9.30
C ARG A 190 13.77 -11.46 -8.56
N VAL A 191 12.54 -11.14 -8.90
CA VAL A 191 11.36 -11.83 -8.37
C VAL A 191 11.17 -13.15 -9.13
N ILE A 192 11.03 -14.24 -8.39
CA ILE A 192 10.77 -15.58 -8.94
C ILE A 192 9.27 -15.90 -8.88
N ALA A 193 8.60 -15.49 -7.81
CA ALA A 193 7.19 -15.74 -7.62
C ALA A 193 6.57 -14.68 -6.71
N PHE A 194 5.30 -14.37 -6.95
CA PHE A 194 4.42 -13.74 -5.98
C PHE A 194 3.47 -14.80 -5.43
N ASP A 195 3.19 -14.75 -4.13
CA ASP A 195 2.06 -15.48 -3.57
C ASP A 195 0.75 -14.84 -4.05
N GLY A 196 -0.02 -15.61 -4.81
CA GLY A 196 -1.30 -15.16 -5.39
C GLY A 196 -2.47 -15.16 -4.40
N GLN A 197 -2.31 -15.70 -3.18
CA GLN A 197 -3.44 -15.95 -2.27
C GLN A 197 -3.57 -14.98 -1.09
N SER A 198 -2.71 -13.97 -0.97
CA SER A 198 -2.77 -13.08 0.19
C SER A 198 -4.12 -12.33 0.25
N ALA A 199 -4.85 -12.40 1.36
CA ALA A 199 -6.13 -11.70 1.53
C ALA A 199 -5.98 -10.16 1.45
N PHE A 200 -7.07 -9.42 1.27
CA PHE A 200 -7.02 -7.95 1.36
C PHE A 200 -6.54 -7.52 2.74
N GLY A 201 -5.69 -6.49 2.80
CA GLY A 201 -5.10 -6.05 4.07
C GLY A 201 -3.97 -6.92 4.60
N THR A 202 -3.40 -7.78 3.75
CA THR A 202 -2.14 -8.49 3.99
C THR A 202 -1.12 -8.08 2.94
N PRO A 203 0.18 -8.01 3.29
CA PRO A 203 1.22 -7.68 2.33
C PRO A 203 1.29 -8.75 1.25
N ALA A 204 1.65 -8.37 0.03
CA ALA A 204 2.01 -9.36 -0.98
C ALA A 204 3.34 -10.00 -0.58
N THR A 205 3.47 -11.31 -0.74
CA THR A 205 4.72 -12.02 -0.50
C THR A 205 5.39 -12.31 -1.83
N ALA A 206 6.64 -11.89 -1.98
CA ALA A 206 7.49 -12.19 -3.12
C ALA A 206 8.65 -13.10 -2.70
N VAL A 207 8.96 -14.10 -3.51
CA VAL A 207 10.19 -14.88 -3.39
C VAL A 207 11.19 -14.30 -4.39
N VAL A 208 12.35 -13.87 -3.91
CA VAL A 208 13.36 -13.19 -4.71
C VAL A 208 14.72 -13.86 -4.61
N VAL A 209 15.58 -13.63 -5.61
CA VAL A 209 17.00 -14.00 -5.59
C VAL A 209 17.86 -12.78 -5.95
N PRO A 210 19.07 -12.64 -5.36
CA PRO A 210 19.99 -11.59 -5.75
C PRO A 210 20.39 -11.70 -7.22
N GLU A 211 20.48 -10.56 -7.90
CA GLU A 211 21.09 -10.43 -9.22
C GLU A 211 22.56 -9.99 -8.98
N MET A 212 23.52 -10.83 -9.39
CA MET A 212 24.97 -10.56 -9.26
C MET A 212 25.49 -9.71 -10.41
#